data_AF-A0A1E4C9X2-F1
#
_entry.id   AF-A0A1E4C9X2-F1
#
_cell.length_a   1.000
_cell.length_b   1.000
_cell.length_c   1.000
_cell.angle_alpha   90.00
_cell.angle_beta   90.00
_cell.angle_gamma   90.00
#
_symmetry.space_group_name_H-M   'P 1'
#
loop_
_entity.id
_entity.type
_entity.pdbx_description
1 polymer ?
#
loop_
_entity_poly.entity_id
_entity_poly.type
_entity_poly.pdbx_seq_one_letter_code
_entity_poly.pdbx_strand_id
1 'polypeptide(L)'
;MTMRTLLARLTDNDGLNYLLTNRIPRRSLTRFVGWLAKIEQPLVRDLSIALWRQFSDLDLSEARKTKFRSLHDCFIRELKDGARPIDPRPDILTSPCDAIVGANGRVVDGVMLQVKGSTYALEELVRDPALVAAYRNGMYVTLRLTASMYHRFHAPHDCRVEQVHHIAGDTWNVNPPTLKRQNRVFCRNE
;
A
#
# COMPACT_ATOMS: atom_id res chain seq x y z
N MET A 1 31.58 8.87 2.08
CA MET A 1 30.52 8.00 1.54
C MET A 1 29.51 7.75 2.64
N THR A 2 28.28 8.27 2.54
CA THR A 2 27.28 8.15 3.61
C THR A 2 26.70 6.73 3.65
N MET A 3 26.35 6.22 4.85
CA MET A 3 25.68 4.92 5.01
C MET A 3 24.45 4.79 4.09
N ARG A 4 23.74 5.90 3.85
CA ARG A 4 22.63 5.99 2.89
C ARG A 4 23.02 5.58 1.47
N THR A 5 24.19 5.97 0.97
CA THR A 5 24.64 5.63 -0.39
C THR A 5 25.06 4.16 -0.50
N LEU A 6 25.61 3.57 0.56
CA LEU A 6 25.98 2.16 0.60
C LEU A 6 24.73 1.27 0.67
N LEU A 7 23.76 1.64 1.52
CA LEU A 7 22.47 0.98 1.63
C LEU A 7 21.66 1.11 0.34
N ALA A 8 21.63 2.29 -0.29
CA ALA A 8 21.01 2.49 -1.59
C ALA A 8 21.59 1.56 -2.67
N ARG A 9 22.91 1.40 -2.73
CA ARG A 9 23.59 0.49 -3.66
C ARG A 9 23.30 -0.99 -3.38
N LEU A 10 23.20 -1.39 -2.11
CA LEU A 10 22.81 -2.76 -1.73
C LEU A 10 21.33 -3.04 -2.06
N THR A 11 20.46 -2.04 -1.90
CA THR A 11 19.05 -2.10 -2.29
C THR A 11 18.80 -1.87 -3.78
N ASP A 12 19.81 -1.51 -4.58
CA ASP A 12 19.67 -1.39 -6.04
C ASP A 12 19.87 -2.73 -6.76
N ASN A 13 20.31 -3.76 -6.03
CA ASN A 13 20.34 -5.11 -6.56
C ASN A 13 18.94 -5.71 -6.53
N ASP A 14 18.20 -5.50 -7.63
CA ASP A 14 16.84 -6.00 -7.86
C ASP A 14 16.73 -7.51 -7.53
N GLY A 15 17.76 -8.32 -7.77
CA GLY A 15 17.78 -9.76 -7.48
C GLY A 15 17.94 -10.10 -5.99
N LEU A 16 18.86 -9.43 -5.31
CA LEU A 16 19.10 -9.59 -3.87
C LEU A 16 17.89 -9.15 -3.04
N ASN A 17 17.30 -8.00 -3.38
CA ASN A 17 16.05 -7.55 -2.74
C ASN A 17 14.93 -8.58 -2.90
N TYR A 18 14.75 -9.10 -4.11
CA TYR A 18 13.71 -10.10 -4.37
C TYR A 18 13.94 -11.38 -3.56
N LEU A 19 15.18 -11.87 -3.48
CA LEU A 19 15.50 -13.05 -2.67
C LEU A 19 15.27 -12.81 -1.18
N LEU A 20 15.75 -11.68 -0.66
CA LEU A 20 15.61 -11.32 0.75
C LEU A 20 14.14 -11.15 1.14
N THR A 21 13.30 -10.52 0.30
CA THR A 21 11.90 -10.31 0.65
C THR A 21 11.01 -11.53 0.45
N ASN A 22 11.39 -12.47 -0.43
CA ASN A 22 10.51 -13.57 -0.84
C ASN A 22 10.89 -14.95 -0.30
N ARG A 23 12.08 -15.14 0.29
CA ARG A 23 12.47 -16.40 0.96
C ARG A 23 12.20 -16.45 2.47
N ILE A 24 11.74 -15.35 3.06
CA ILE A 24 11.37 -15.30 4.48
C ILE A 24 9.96 -15.88 4.66
N PRO A 25 9.62 -16.54 5.79
CA PRO A 25 8.24 -16.85 6.16
C PRO A 25 7.42 -15.56 6.33
N ARG A 26 6.91 -15.03 5.21
CA ARG A 26 6.30 -13.70 5.08
C ARG A 26 5.18 -13.46 6.10
N ARG A 27 4.28 -14.44 6.29
CA ARG A 27 3.19 -14.35 7.29
C ARG A 27 3.72 -14.20 8.72
N SER A 28 4.73 -14.98 9.10
CA SER A 28 5.34 -14.89 10.43
C SER A 28 6.03 -13.54 10.63
N LEU A 29 6.74 -13.05 9.61
CA LEU A 29 7.36 -11.73 9.65
C LEU A 29 6.32 -10.61 9.76
N THR A 30 5.24 -10.65 8.96
CA THR A 30 4.15 -9.67 9.03
C THR A 30 3.53 -9.63 10.44
N ARG A 31 3.28 -10.79 11.05
CA ARG A 31 2.75 -10.88 12.42
C ARG A 31 3.74 -10.33 13.46
N PHE A 32 5.02 -10.69 13.34
CA PHE A 32 6.07 -10.21 14.23
C PHE A 32 6.23 -8.68 14.15
N VAL A 33 6.34 -8.12 12.94
CA VAL A 33 6.44 -6.67 12.72
C VAL A 33 5.17 -5.97 13.21
N GLY A 34 3.99 -6.55 12.97
CA GLY A 34 2.72 -6.02 13.46
C GLY A 34 2.62 -5.98 14.98
N TRP A 35 3.17 -6.99 15.67
CA TRP A 35 3.29 -7.01 17.12
C TRP A 35 4.31 -5.97 17.62
N LEU A 36 5.53 -5.97 17.06
CA LEU A 36 6.61 -5.04 17.41
C LEU A 36 6.16 -3.59 17.24
N ALA A 37 5.48 -3.29 16.14
CA ALA A 37 5.03 -1.93 15.81
C ALA A 37 4.02 -1.38 16.83
N LYS A 38 3.30 -2.24 17.55
CA LYS A 38 2.30 -1.84 18.56
C LYS A 38 2.89 -1.64 19.96
N ILE A 39 4.16 -1.98 20.18
CA ILE A 39 4.81 -1.77 21.49
C ILE A 39 4.90 -0.27 21.80
N GLU A 40 4.37 0.13 22.95
CA GLU A 40 4.35 1.54 23.40
C GLU A 40 5.56 1.93 24.28
N GLN A 41 6.49 0.99 24.49
CA GLN A 41 7.71 1.26 25.25
C GLN A 41 8.56 2.33 24.52
N PRO A 42 8.97 3.43 25.19
CA PRO A 42 9.60 4.59 24.53
C PRO A 42 10.86 4.28 23.71
N LEU A 43 11.75 3.42 24.20
CA LEU A 43 12.99 3.07 23.50
C LEU A 43 12.70 2.26 22.22
N VAL A 44 11.79 1.28 22.30
CA VAL A 44 11.36 0.48 21.14
C VAL A 44 10.68 1.39 20.12
N ARG A 45 9.78 2.27 20.56
CA ARG A 45 9.12 3.26 19.71
C ARG A 45 10.15 4.15 19.01
N ASP A 46 11.03 4.81 19.76
CA ASP A 46 11.95 5.83 19.25
C ASP A 46 12.98 5.19 18.30
N LEU A 47 13.51 4.03 18.66
CA LEU A 47 14.42 3.27 17.80
C LEU A 47 13.72 2.84 16.50
N SER A 48 12.48 2.34 16.59
CA SER A 48 11.72 1.89 15.42
C SER A 48 11.40 3.04 14.46
N ILE A 49 10.96 4.19 14.99
CA ILE A 49 10.68 5.39 14.18
C ILE A 49 11.98 5.96 13.59
N ALA A 50 13.07 6.00 14.37
CA ALA A 50 14.36 6.46 13.90
C ALA A 50 14.91 5.57 12.77
N LEU A 51 14.81 4.25 12.92
CA LEU A 51 15.21 3.29 11.89
C LEU A 51 14.37 3.50 10.62
N TRP A 52 13.06 3.62 10.75
CA TRP A 52 12.17 3.84 9.61
C TRP A 52 12.51 5.13 8.85
N ARG A 53 12.86 6.22 9.54
CA ARG A 53 13.34 7.48 8.93
C ARG A 53 14.69 7.37 8.22
N GLN A 54 15.53 6.39 8.57
CA GLN A 54 16.82 6.21 7.88
C GLN A 54 16.65 5.59 6.49
N PHE A 55 15.63 4.74 6.32
CA PHE A 55 15.38 3.96 5.10
C PHE A 55 14.16 4.43 4.29
N SER A 56 13.50 5.50 4.71
CA SER A 56 12.35 6.06 3.99
C SER A 56 12.34 7.58 4.04
N ASP A 57 11.66 8.19 3.08
CA ASP A 57 11.42 9.63 3.04
C ASP A 57 10.22 10.01 3.93
N LEU A 58 10.17 9.48 5.16
CA LEU A 58 9.09 9.75 6.09
C LEU A 58 9.07 11.23 6.49
N ASP A 59 8.09 11.96 5.97
CA ASP A 59 7.76 13.30 6.43
C ASP A 59 6.63 13.27 7.47
N LEU A 60 6.89 13.90 8.63
CA LEU A 60 5.96 14.08 9.73
C LEU A 60 5.54 15.55 9.92
N SER A 61 5.96 16.45 9.03
CA SER A 61 5.64 17.88 9.07
C SER A 61 4.12 18.14 9.00
N GLU A 62 3.41 17.32 8.23
CA GLU A 62 1.95 17.36 8.04
C GLU A 62 1.18 16.59 9.11
N ALA A 63 1.86 15.86 10.00
CA ALA A 63 1.18 15.09 11.04
C ALA A 63 0.48 16.01 12.05
N ARG A 64 -0.74 15.64 12.45
CA ARG A 64 -1.54 16.39 13.42
C ARG A 64 -0.87 16.46 14.80
N LYS A 65 -0.17 15.39 15.18
CA LYS A 65 0.57 15.29 16.44
C LYS A 65 2.05 15.02 16.18
N THR A 66 2.89 15.48 17.11
CA THR A 66 4.34 15.33 17.06
C THR A 66 4.87 14.20 17.94
N LYS A 67 4.06 13.72 18.89
CA LYS A 67 4.39 12.61 19.79
C LYS A 67 3.53 11.40 19.44
N PHE A 68 4.19 10.26 19.25
CA PHE A 68 3.55 8.98 18.95
C PHE A 68 3.69 8.04 20.14
N ARG A 69 2.73 7.13 20.32
CA ARG A 69 2.79 6.09 21.35
C ARG A 69 3.63 4.90 20.91
N SER A 70 3.58 4.55 19.63
CA SER A 70 4.28 3.41 19.03
C SER A 70 4.62 3.68 17.56
N LEU A 71 5.36 2.76 16.91
CA LEU A 71 5.61 2.84 15.47
C LEU A 71 4.29 2.77 14.68
N HIS A 72 3.37 1.90 15.10
CA HIS A 72 2.05 1.75 14.49
C HIS A 72 1.26 3.05 14.55
N ASP A 73 1.26 3.72 15.71
CA ASP A 73 0.61 5.03 15.89
C ASP A 73 1.19 6.12 14.97
N CYS A 74 2.50 6.06 14.67
CA CYS A 74 3.15 6.92 13.68
C CYS A 74 2.78 6.54 12.23
N PHE A 75 2.68 5.25 11.95
CA PHE A 75 2.29 4.74 10.63
C PHE A 75 0.87 5.16 10.23
N ILE A 76 -0.10 5.05 11.15
CA ILE A 76 -1.49 5.46 10.94
C ILE A 76 -1.79 6.91 11.37
N ARG A 77 -0.75 7.77 11.40
CA ARG A 77 -0.84 9.17 11.85
C ARG A 77 -1.99 9.92 11.18
N GLU A 78 -2.59 10.85 11.90
CA GLU A 78 -3.51 11.85 11.33
C GLU A 78 -2.72 12.95 10.65
N LEU A 79 -3.28 13.52 9.59
CA LEU A 79 -2.79 14.75 9.00
C LEU A 79 -3.47 15.95 9.67
N LYS A 80 -2.84 17.12 9.57
CA LYS A 80 -3.43 18.40 9.97
C LYS A 80 -4.68 18.68 9.14
N ASP A 81 -5.65 19.36 9.75
CA ASP A 81 -6.84 19.83 9.05
C ASP A 81 -6.43 20.75 7.89
N GLY A 82 -7.05 20.55 6.73
CA GLY A 82 -6.73 21.28 5.51
C GLY A 82 -5.46 20.84 4.76
N ALA A 83 -4.70 19.84 5.27
CA ALA A 83 -3.51 19.34 4.57
C ALA A 83 -3.83 18.66 3.22
N ARG A 84 -5.07 18.17 3.07
CA ARG A 84 -5.61 17.58 1.84
C ARG A 84 -6.99 18.20 1.55
N PRO A 85 -7.06 19.32 0.84
CA PRO A 85 -8.33 19.91 0.45
C PRO A 85 -9.08 18.96 -0.51
N ILE A 86 -10.37 18.78 -0.29
CA ILE A 86 -11.24 17.92 -1.10
C ILE A 86 -11.99 18.81 -2.11
N ASP A 87 -12.10 18.35 -3.35
CA ASP A 87 -12.90 19.04 -4.37
C ASP A 87 -14.39 18.97 -3.98
N PRO A 88 -15.10 20.11 -3.83
CA PRO A 88 -16.48 20.12 -3.37
C PRO A 88 -17.50 19.75 -4.45
N ARG A 89 -17.07 19.60 -5.71
CA ARG A 89 -17.98 19.34 -6.84
C ARG A 89 -18.52 17.91 -6.80
N PRO A 90 -19.86 17.71 -6.87
CA PRO A 90 -20.46 16.39 -6.73
C PRO A 90 -20.23 15.47 -7.94
N ASP A 91 -19.79 16.00 -9.07
CA ASP A 91 -19.46 15.24 -10.30
C ASP A 91 -17.98 14.80 -10.36
N ILE A 92 -17.18 15.13 -9.33
CA ILE A 92 -15.76 14.81 -9.26
C ILE A 92 -15.50 13.70 -8.23
N LEU A 93 -14.76 12.67 -8.65
CA LEU A 93 -14.20 11.68 -7.75
C LEU A 93 -12.85 12.17 -7.23
N THR A 94 -12.66 12.13 -5.91
CA THR A 94 -11.37 12.46 -5.28
C THR A 94 -10.55 11.20 -5.01
N SER A 95 -9.23 11.37 -4.86
CA SER A 95 -8.36 10.23 -4.50
C SER A 95 -8.68 9.76 -3.08
N PRO A 96 -8.90 8.46 -2.84
CA PRO A 96 -9.20 7.93 -1.51
C PRO A 96 -7.97 7.93 -0.58
N CYS A 97 -6.76 8.08 -1.11
CA CYS A 97 -5.52 8.07 -0.32
C CYS A 97 -4.35 8.76 -1.05
N ASP A 98 -3.29 9.03 -0.29
CA ASP A 98 -2.00 9.44 -0.83
C ASP A 98 -1.31 8.22 -1.46
N ALA A 99 -1.20 8.18 -2.78
CA ALA A 99 -0.68 7.01 -3.48
C ALA A 99 -0.05 7.36 -4.83
N ILE A 100 0.69 6.39 -5.38
CA ILE A 100 1.20 6.42 -6.75
C ILE A 100 0.24 5.60 -7.62
N VAL A 101 -0.20 6.17 -8.74
CA VAL A 101 -0.96 5.43 -9.75
C VAL A 101 -0.05 4.38 -10.39
N GLY A 102 -0.35 3.11 -10.16
CA GLY A 102 0.38 1.99 -10.75
C GLY A 102 -0.13 1.64 -12.15
N ALA A 103 -1.45 1.59 -12.30
CA ALA A 103 -2.15 1.34 -13.56
C ALA A 103 -3.55 1.95 -13.50
N ASN A 104 -4.13 2.26 -14.65
CA ASN A 104 -5.53 2.65 -14.78
C ASN A 104 -5.99 2.34 -16.21
N GLY A 105 -7.30 2.25 -16.41
CA GLY A 105 -7.87 2.04 -17.73
C GLY A 105 -9.28 1.46 -17.67
N ARG A 106 -9.71 0.93 -18.81
CA ARG A 106 -10.98 0.21 -18.94
C ARG A 106 -10.75 -1.29 -18.72
N VAL A 107 -11.68 -1.93 -18.03
CA VAL A 107 -11.79 -3.39 -18.03
C VAL A 107 -12.35 -3.82 -19.38
N VAL A 108 -11.63 -4.68 -20.12
CA VAL A 108 -12.06 -5.16 -21.44
C VAL A 108 -12.34 -6.64 -21.33
N ASP A 109 -13.60 -7.04 -21.52
CA ASP A 109 -14.04 -8.44 -21.40
C ASP A 109 -13.60 -9.10 -20.07
N GLY A 110 -13.66 -8.34 -18.98
CA GLY A 110 -13.26 -8.82 -17.66
C GLY A 110 -11.74 -8.88 -17.43
N VAL A 111 -10.92 -8.34 -18.33
CA VAL A 111 -9.45 -8.30 -18.18
C VAL A 111 -8.99 -6.89 -17.79
N MET A 112 -8.12 -6.81 -16.79
CA MET A 112 -7.51 -5.58 -16.29
C MET A 112 -6.02 -5.54 -16.61
N LEU A 113 -5.50 -4.37 -16.98
CA LEU A 113 -4.06 -4.15 -17.17
C LEU A 113 -3.38 -3.77 -15.84
N GLN A 114 -2.29 -4.43 -15.50
CA GLN A 114 -1.43 -4.12 -14.37
C GLN A 114 -0.18 -3.35 -14.82
N VAL A 115 0.59 -2.92 -13.84
CA VAL A 115 1.96 -2.41 -13.98
C VAL A 115 2.78 -3.31 -14.92
N LYS A 116 3.44 -2.70 -15.92
CA LYS A 116 4.38 -3.33 -16.87
C LYS A 116 3.78 -4.41 -17.79
N GLY A 117 2.52 -4.27 -18.21
CA GLY A 117 1.97 -5.12 -19.27
C GLY A 117 1.45 -6.48 -18.81
N SER A 118 1.59 -6.82 -17.53
CA SER A 118 0.90 -7.98 -16.97
C SER A 118 -0.59 -7.70 -16.90
N THR A 119 -1.42 -8.69 -17.22
CA THR A 119 -2.88 -8.60 -17.07
C THR A 119 -3.36 -9.63 -16.06
N TYR A 120 -4.52 -9.38 -15.47
CA TYR A 120 -5.25 -10.38 -14.67
C TYR A 120 -6.74 -10.24 -14.90
N ALA A 121 -7.46 -11.35 -14.72
CA ALA A 121 -8.89 -11.38 -14.86
C ALA A 121 -9.57 -10.80 -13.60
N LEU A 122 -10.63 -10.03 -13.80
CA LEU A 122 -11.42 -9.42 -12.74
C LEU A 122 -12.00 -10.48 -11.79
N GLU A 123 -12.34 -11.66 -12.32
CA GLU A 123 -12.80 -12.82 -11.54
C GLU A 123 -11.77 -13.33 -10.54
N GLU A 124 -10.47 -13.24 -10.87
CA GLU A 124 -9.40 -13.66 -9.96
C GLU A 124 -9.19 -12.65 -8.82
N LEU A 125 -9.49 -11.37 -9.07
CA LEU A 125 -9.38 -10.29 -8.09
C LEU A 125 -10.57 -10.25 -7.14
N VAL A 126 -11.79 -10.23 -7.68
CA VAL A 126 -13.01 -9.96 -6.89
C VAL A 126 -13.66 -11.25 -6.38
N ARG A 127 -13.52 -12.37 -7.11
CA ARG A 127 -14.05 -13.70 -6.75
C ARG A 127 -15.55 -13.74 -6.43
N ASP A 128 -16.30 -12.80 -7.00
CA ASP A 128 -17.76 -12.72 -6.91
C ASP A 128 -18.34 -12.57 -8.33
N PRO A 129 -19.09 -13.57 -8.84
CA PRO A 129 -19.67 -13.51 -10.18
C PRO A 129 -20.58 -12.31 -10.44
N ALA A 130 -21.32 -11.84 -9.44
CA ALA A 130 -22.23 -10.70 -9.58
C ALA A 130 -21.44 -9.39 -9.75
N LEU A 131 -20.39 -9.20 -8.95
CA LEU A 131 -19.50 -8.03 -9.09
C LEU A 131 -18.69 -8.08 -10.39
N VAL A 132 -18.24 -9.27 -10.81
CA VAL A 132 -17.54 -9.46 -12.09
C VAL A 132 -18.44 -9.05 -13.26
N ALA A 133 -19.71 -9.44 -13.23
CA ALA A 133 -20.69 -9.03 -14.24
C ALA A 133 -20.92 -7.51 -14.22
N ALA A 134 -21.10 -6.92 -13.03
CA ALA A 134 -21.34 -5.49 -12.87
C ALA A 134 -20.17 -4.61 -13.37
N TYR A 135 -18.92 -5.06 -13.18
CA TYR A 135 -17.73 -4.28 -13.53
C TYR A 135 -17.00 -4.74 -14.81
N ARG A 136 -17.55 -5.71 -15.56
CA ARG A 136 -16.92 -6.35 -16.74
C ARG A 136 -16.33 -5.36 -17.75
N ASN A 137 -16.98 -4.21 -17.92
CA ASN A 137 -16.60 -3.15 -18.88
C ASN A 137 -16.40 -1.77 -18.22
N GLY A 138 -16.18 -1.75 -16.91
CA GLY A 138 -16.01 -0.53 -16.11
C GLY A 138 -14.63 0.12 -16.25
N MET A 139 -14.39 1.12 -15.42
CA MET A 139 -13.10 1.81 -15.28
C MET A 139 -12.41 1.35 -13.98
N TYR A 140 -11.08 1.34 -13.98
CA TYR A 140 -10.31 1.01 -12.80
C TYR A 140 -9.08 1.90 -12.65
N VAL A 141 -8.60 2.01 -11.41
CA VAL A 141 -7.32 2.59 -11.03
C VAL A 141 -6.69 1.73 -9.93
N THR A 142 -5.40 1.46 -10.06
CA THR A 142 -4.59 0.76 -9.07
C THR A 142 -3.71 1.79 -8.36
N LEU A 143 -3.97 2.00 -7.08
CA LEU A 143 -3.22 2.94 -6.23
C LEU A 143 -2.25 2.17 -5.34
N ARG A 144 -0.96 2.56 -5.35
CA ARG A 144 0.09 1.94 -4.53
C ARG A 144 0.64 2.96 -3.54
N LEU A 145 0.53 2.64 -2.25
CA LEU A 145 1.11 3.41 -1.16
C LEU A 145 2.54 2.93 -0.88
N THR A 146 3.44 3.84 -0.58
CA THR A 146 4.76 3.51 -0.03
C THR A 146 4.69 3.54 1.49
N ALA A 147 5.63 2.87 2.17
CA ALA A 147 5.64 2.83 3.63
C ALA A 147 5.67 4.21 4.29
N SER A 148 6.22 5.26 3.65
CA SER A 148 6.31 6.63 4.19
C SER A 148 5.02 7.47 4.03
N MET A 149 4.14 7.08 3.12
CA MET A 149 2.90 7.83 2.82
C MET A 149 1.90 7.79 3.99
N TYR A 150 0.81 8.53 3.83
CA TYR A 150 -0.32 8.51 4.75
C TYR A 150 -1.16 7.23 4.53
N HIS A 151 -1.38 6.44 5.58
CA HIS A 151 -1.99 5.10 5.50
C HIS A 151 -3.43 5.03 6.01
N ARG A 152 -4.20 6.11 5.89
CA ARG A 152 -5.66 6.04 6.05
C ARG A 152 -6.32 6.22 4.70
N PHE A 153 -7.42 5.51 4.51
CA PHE A 153 -8.27 5.63 3.33
C PHE A 153 -9.50 6.46 3.68
N HIS A 154 -9.91 7.26 2.71
CA HIS A 154 -11.10 8.12 2.75
C HIS A 154 -12.05 7.69 1.65
N ALA A 155 -13.32 8.02 1.83
CA ALA A 155 -14.31 7.82 0.77
C ALA A 155 -13.99 8.74 -0.40
N PRO A 156 -13.89 8.24 -1.65
CA PRO A 156 -13.59 9.07 -2.82
C PRO A 156 -14.77 9.96 -3.25
N HIS A 157 -15.97 9.67 -2.75
CA HIS A 157 -17.25 10.33 -3.01
C HIS A 157 -18.22 10.08 -1.84
N ASP A 158 -19.41 10.68 -1.85
CA ASP A 158 -20.49 10.33 -0.93
C ASP A 158 -21.04 8.94 -1.28
N CYS A 159 -20.69 7.95 -0.46
CA CYS A 159 -21.03 6.56 -0.73
C CYS A 159 -21.50 5.82 0.52
N ARG A 160 -22.36 4.82 0.29
CA ARG A 160 -22.87 3.92 1.31
C ARG A 160 -22.18 2.57 1.20
N VAL A 161 -21.65 2.06 2.31
CA VAL A 161 -21.05 0.73 2.37
C VAL A 161 -22.18 -0.31 2.36
N GLU A 162 -22.29 -1.09 1.28
CA GLU A 162 -23.30 -2.15 1.16
C GLU A 162 -22.74 -3.52 1.54
N GLN A 163 -21.47 -3.78 1.24
CA GLN A 163 -20.82 -5.07 1.46
C GLN A 163 -19.34 -4.89 1.78
N VAL A 164 -18.80 -5.81 2.59
CA VAL A 164 -17.37 -5.93 2.89
C VAL A 164 -16.98 -7.40 2.75
N HIS A 165 -16.01 -7.69 1.88
CA HIS A 165 -15.52 -9.03 1.62
C HIS A 165 -14.07 -9.15 2.08
N HIS A 166 -13.74 -10.20 2.84
CA HIS A 166 -12.35 -10.55 3.16
C HIS A 166 -11.94 -11.76 2.32
N ILE A 167 -10.85 -11.61 1.56
CA ILE A 167 -10.29 -12.67 0.72
C ILE A 167 -8.92 -13.04 1.31
N ALA A 168 -8.85 -14.19 1.98
CA ALA A 168 -7.59 -14.67 2.53
C ALA A 168 -6.57 -14.98 1.42
N GLY A 169 -5.32 -14.60 1.66
CA GLY A 169 -4.25 -14.73 0.67
C GLY A 169 -2.85 -14.75 1.26
N ASP A 170 -1.86 -14.51 0.41
CA ASP A 170 -0.45 -14.35 0.76
C ASP A 170 -0.13 -12.91 1.18
N THR A 171 1.10 -12.66 1.62
CA THR A 171 1.60 -11.30 1.92
C THR A 171 2.83 -10.98 1.07
N TRP A 172 2.73 -11.16 -0.26
CA TRP A 172 3.79 -10.76 -1.19
C TRP A 172 4.01 -9.25 -1.13
N ASN A 173 5.28 -8.83 -1.23
CA ASN A 173 5.60 -7.41 -1.31
C ASN A 173 5.09 -6.83 -2.64
N VAL A 174 4.42 -5.68 -2.59
CA VAL A 174 3.89 -4.97 -3.78
C VAL A 174 4.86 -3.92 -4.33
N ASN A 175 6.16 -4.06 -4.05
CA ASN A 175 7.19 -3.18 -4.58
C ASN A 175 7.43 -3.41 -6.08
N PRO A 176 7.95 -2.40 -6.81
CA PRO A 176 8.13 -2.51 -8.26
C PRO A 176 8.91 -3.75 -8.72
N PRO A 177 10.00 -4.21 -8.06
CA PRO A 177 10.72 -5.43 -8.45
C PRO A 177 9.89 -6.71 -8.35
N THR A 178 9.08 -6.86 -7.29
CA THR A 178 8.21 -8.04 -7.14
C THR A 178 7.10 -8.00 -8.19
N LEU A 179 6.50 -6.82 -8.42
CA LEU A 179 5.49 -6.66 -9.48
C LEU A 179 6.02 -6.93 -10.90
N LYS A 180 7.34 -6.83 -11.16
CA LYS A 180 7.91 -7.23 -12.48
C LYS A 180 8.05 -8.73 -12.65
N ARG A 181 8.19 -9.49 -11.55
CA ARG A 181 8.61 -10.91 -11.57
C ARG A 181 7.50 -11.85 -11.18
N GLN A 182 6.61 -11.41 -10.31
CA GLN A 182 5.52 -12.19 -9.79
C GLN A 182 4.23 -11.79 -10.49
N ASN A 183 3.66 -12.71 -11.23
CA ASN A 183 2.35 -12.50 -11.86
C ASN A 183 1.24 -12.57 -10.80
N ARG A 184 0.19 -11.77 -11.02
CA ARG A 184 -1.08 -11.83 -10.28
C ARG A 184 -0.93 -11.62 -8.76
N VAL A 185 0.01 -10.76 -8.34
CA VAL A 185 0.25 -10.47 -6.92
C VAL A 185 -1.03 -10.00 -6.22
N PHE A 186 -1.80 -9.10 -6.84
CA PHE A 186 -3.03 -8.58 -6.25
C PHE A 186 -4.15 -9.63 -6.12
N CYS A 187 -4.18 -10.64 -6.99
CA CYS A 187 -5.15 -11.73 -6.91
C CYS A 187 -4.75 -12.82 -5.90
N ARG A 188 -3.49 -12.82 -5.45
CA ARG A 188 -2.94 -13.81 -4.51
C ARG A 188 -2.83 -13.28 -3.09
N ASN A 189 -2.64 -11.97 -2.94
CA ASN A 189 -2.46 -11.36 -1.63
C ASN A 189 -3.77 -11.25 -0.85
N GLU A 190 -3.61 -11.23 0.47
CA GLU A 190 -4.61 -10.72 1.42
C GLU A 190 -4.69 -9.18 1.39
#